data_AF-A0A2N1QLP3-F1
#
_entry.id   AF-A0A2N1QLP3-F1
#
_cell.length_a   1.000
_cell.length_b   1.000
_cell.length_c   1.000
_cell.angle_alpha   90.00
_cell.angle_beta   90.00
_cell.angle_gamma   90.00
#
_symmetry.space_group_name_H-M   'P 1'
#
loop_
_entity.id
_entity.type
_entity.pdbx_description
1 polymer ?
#
loop_
_entity_poly.entity_id
_entity_poly.type
_entity_poly.pdbx_seq_one_letter_code
_entity_poly.pdbx_strand_id
1 'polypeptide(L)'
;MKLLEMNTIDFQEYVRSNDAVIIPSGAFEIWGPHLPVGADTIIAEEIANRLAERMGWLVGPTLSVGDSLLSWGPGAVTVYPDNFRNYLEDVCLSLVKHGIRRFCFINPHVGNVPLIGQVACALKAEHGAESCVFDWWRFIQPLCADILDGEG
;
A
#
# COMPACT_ATOMS: atom_id res chain seq x y z
N MET A 1 -5.54 6.74 12.19
CA MET A 1 -7.00 6.57 11.98
C MET A 1 -7.21 5.54 10.87
N LYS A 2 -8.05 4.53 11.05
CA LYS A 2 -8.27 3.47 10.06
C LYS A 2 -9.72 3.46 9.58
N LEU A 3 -9.92 3.39 8.26
CA LEU A 3 -11.26 3.35 7.67
C LEU A 3 -12.06 2.13 8.14
N LEU A 4 -11.39 0.99 8.33
CA LEU A 4 -11.99 -0.26 8.82
C LEU A 4 -12.66 -0.13 10.20
N GLU A 5 -12.24 0.85 11.00
CA GLU A 5 -12.68 1.06 12.39
C GLU A 5 -13.63 2.26 12.51
N MET A 6 -13.92 2.97 11.42
CA MET A 6 -14.75 4.18 11.41
C MET A 6 -16.22 3.86 11.17
N ASN A 7 -17.10 4.58 11.87
CA ASN A 7 -18.49 4.68 11.45
C ASN A 7 -18.66 5.81 10.40
N THR A 8 -19.85 5.90 9.81
CA THR A 8 -20.16 6.88 8.77
C THR A 8 -19.98 8.34 9.23
N ILE A 9 -20.25 8.66 10.49
CA ILE A 9 -20.11 10.01 11.04
C ILE A 9 -18.64 10.39 11.16
N ASP A 10 -17.79 9.49 11.67
CA ASP A 10 -16.35 9.71 11.79
C ASP A 10 -15.72 9.96 10.41
N PHE A 11 -16.13 9.16 9.41
CA PHE A 11 -15.65 9.33 8.04
C PHE A 11 -16.10 10.67 7.43
N GLN A 12 -17.36 11.07 7.63
CA GLN A 12 -17.86 12.36 7.15
C GLN A 12 -17.09 13.53 7.78
N GLU A 13 -16.75 13.44 9.06
CA GLU A 13 -15.97 14.48 9.73
C GLU A 13 -14.54 14.55 9.22
N TYR A 14 -13.92 13.40 8.95
CA TYR A 14 -12.60 13.33 8.35
C TYR A 14 -12.55 14.07 7.01
N VAL A 15 -13.47 13.74 6.08
CA VAL A 15 -13.44 14.30 4.71
C VAL A 15 -13.83 15.79 4.63
N ARG A 16 -14.36 16.39 5.72
CA ARG A 16 -14.61 17.84 5.80
C ARG A 16 -13.33 18.65 5.97
N SER A 17 -12.31 18.07 6.60
CA SER A 17 -11.09 18.76 7.00
C SER A 17 -9.82 18.16 6.38
N ASN A 18 -9.91 16.95 5.83
CA ASN A 18 -8.80 16.23 5.21
C ASN A 18 -9.25 15.56 3.91
N ASP A 19 -8.32 15.44 2.97
CA ASP A 19 -8.52 14.81 1.66
C ASP A 19 -7.41 13.81 1.33
N ALA A 20 -6.69 13.33 2.35
CA ALA A 20 -5.56 12.42 2.19
C ALA A 20 -5.90 11.00 2.64
N VAL A 21 -5.29 9.99 2.02
CA VAL A 21 -5.40 8.59 2.43
C VAL A 21 -4.09 7.85 2.20
N ILE A 22 -3.79 6.92 3.09
CA ILE A 22 -2.69 5.97 2.96
C ILE A 22 -3.29 4.62 2.57
N ILE A 23 -2.84 4.03 1.47
CA ILE A 23 -3.27 2.72 0.98
C ILE A 23 -2.13 1.72 1.16
N PRO A 24 -2.22 0.81 2.15
CA PRO A 24 -1.26 -0.27 2.29
C PRO A 24 -1.48 -1.32 1.18
N SER A 25 -0.40 -1.75 0.55
CA SER A 25 -0.40 -2.86 -0.41
C SER A 25 0.70 -3.83 -0.04
N GLY A 26 0.37 -5.12 0.05
CA GLY A 26 1.32 -6.19 0.31
C GLY A 26 1.19 -7.33 -0.68
N ALA A 27 1.69 -8.49 -0.29
CA ALA A 27 1.65 -9.72 -1.07
C ALA A 27 1.81 -10.95 -0.16
N PHE A 28 1.57 -12.13 -0.75
CA PHE A 28 1.84 -13.42 -0.14
C PHE A 28 2.86 -14.16 -1.00
N GLU A 29 4.09 -14.31 -0.50
CA GLU A 29 5.24 -14.84 -1.24
C GLU A 29 6.14 -15.74 -0.39
N ILE A 30 7.08 -16.41 -1.06
CA ILE A 30 8.07 -17.25 -0.39
C ILE A 30 9.18 -16.36 0.20
N TRP A 31 9.21 -16.26 1.52
CA TRP A 31 10.27 -15.59 2.28
C TRP A 31 11.23 -16.56 2.99
N GLY A 32 11.31 -17.79 2.50
CA GLY A 32 12.10 -18.86 3.11
C GLY A 32 11.51 -19.36 4.44
N PRO A 33 12.25 -20.15 5.24
CA PRO A 33 11.70 -20.85 6.40
C PRO A 33 11.53 -19.98 7.66
N HIS A 34 11.97 -18.73 7.63
CA HIS A 34 12.12 -17.88 8.82
C HIS A 34 11.11 -16.73 8.88
N LEU A 35 10.49 -16.36 7.76
CA LEU A 35 9.51 -15.29 7.67
C LEU A 35 8.13 -15.82 7.29
N PRO A 36 7.05 -15.17 7.76
CA PRO A 36 5.70 -15.51 7.33
C PRO A 36 5.51 -15.14 5.85
N VAL A 37 4.70 -15.92 5.13
CA VAL A 37 4.41 -15.66 3.71
C VAL A 37 3.74 -14.31 3.45
N GLY A 38 3.03 -13.76 4.45
CA GLY A 38 2.38 -12.44 4.39
C GLY A 38 3.24 -11.30 4.95
N ALA A 39 4.57 -11.46 5.04
CA ALA A 39 5.47 -10.45 5.60
C ALA A 39 5.26 -9.06 4.99
N ASP A 40 5.06 -9.00 3.67
CA ASP A 40 4.80 -7.76 2.93
C ASP A 40 3.58 -7.02 3.46
N THR A 41 2.46 -7.71 3.63
CA THR A 41 1.23 -7.10 4.15
C THR A 41 1.39 -6.61 5.58
N ILE A 42 2.05 -7.40 6.44
CA ILE A 42 2.33 -7.01 7.83
C ILE A 42 3.16 -5.72 7.88
N ILE A 43 4.22 -5.63 7.06
CA ILE A 43 5.10 -4.46 6.99
C ILE A 43 4.35 -3.24 6.45
N ALA A 44 3.57 -3.41 5.37
CA ALA A 44 2.81 -2.32 4.76
C ALA A 44 1.82 -1.69 5.75
N GLU A 45 1.08 -2.52 6.49
CA GLU A 45 0.12 -2.05 7.49
C GLU A 45 0.80 -1.32 8.65
N GLU A 46 1.91 -1.85 9.16
CA GLU A 46 2.63 -1.23 10.27
C GLU A 46 3.21 0.14 9.89
N ILE A 47 3.82 0.26 8.70
CA ILE A 47 4.32 1.54 8.19
C ILE A 47 3.16 2.52 7.98
N ALA A 48 2.04 2.07 7.40
CA ALA A 48 0.87 2.91 7.17
C ALA A 48 0.27 3.43 8.49
N ASN A 49 0.20 2.59 9.53
CA ASN A 49 -0.29 2.99 10.85
C ASN A 49 0.60 4.08 11.47
N ARG A 50 1.92 3.87 11.48
CA ARG A 50 2.88 4.85 12.01
C ARG A 50 2.85 6.17 11.25
N LEU A 51 2.67 6.11 9.93
CA LEU A 51 2.57 7.32 9.10
C LEU A 51 1.25 8.06 9.37
N ALA A 52 0.14 7.33 9.47
CA ALA A 52 -1.17 7.88 9.78
C ALA A 52 -1.19 8.61 11.13
N GLU A 53 -0.57 8.04 12.16
CA GLU A 53 -0.44 8.67 13.48
C GLU A 53 0.32 10.00 13.43
N ARG A 54 1.37 10.09 12.59
CA ARG A 54 2.20 11.30 12.47
C ARG A 54 1.56 12.37 11.59
N MET A 55 0.89 11.96 10.53
CA MET A 55 0.35 12.87 9.52
C MET A 55 -1.11 13.26 9.78
N GLY A 56 -1.81 12.54 10.66
CA GLY A 56 -3.25 12.67 10.87
C GLY A 56 -4.07 12.17 9.68
N TRP A 57 -3.50 11.27 8.86
CA TRP A 57 -4.16 10.77 7.65
C TRP A 57 -4.95 9.49 7.92
N LEU A 58 -5.92 9.21 7.06
CA LEU A 58 -6.72 8.00 7.05
C LEU A 58 -5.93 6.83 6.44
N VAL A 59 -5.91 5.68 7.09
CA VAL A 59 -5.50 4.41 6.47
C VAL A 59 -6.73 3.81 5.79
N GLY A 60 -6.68 3.68 4.47
CA GLY A 60 -7.71 3.03 3.67
C GLY A 60 -7.63 1.50 3.70
N PRO A 61 -8.38 0.81 2.82
CA PRO A 61 -8.35 -0.65 2.74
C PRO A 61 -6.95 -1.17 2.38
N THR A 62 -6.49 -2.19 3.09
CA THR A 62 -5.25 -2.92 2.77
C THR A 62 -5.48 -3.84 1.58
N LEU A 63 -4.65 -3.72 0.54
CA LEU A 63 -4.54 -4.71 -0.53
C LEU A 63 -3.60 -5.82 -0.09
N SER A 64 -4.14 -6.83 0.59
CA SER A 64 -3.34 -7.85 1.29
C SER A 64 -2.71 -8.89 0.37
N VAL A 65 -3.20 -9.05 -0.86
CA VAL A 65 -2.66 -9.98 -1.87
C VAL A 65 -2.29 -9.19 -3.12
N GLY A 66 -1.06 -9.38 -3.58
CA GLY A 66 -0.46 -8.69 -4.72
C GLY A 66 -0.19 -9.61 -5.91
N ASP A 67 0.59 -9.11 -6.86
CA ASP A 67 1.12 -9.89 -7.99
C ASP A 67 2.39 -10.64 -7.57
N SER A 68 2.23 -11.93 -7.25
CA SER A 68 3.31 -12.82 -6.84
C SER A 68 3.71 -13.82 -7.93
N LEU A 69 3.39 -13.55 -9.20
CA LEU A 69 3.64 -14.49 -10.31
C LEU A 69 5.13 -14.84 -10.50
N LEU A 70 6.03 -13.93 -10.11
CA LEU A 70 7.48 -14.13 -10.20
C LEU A 70 8.08 -14.94 -9.04
N SER A 71 7.33 -15.14 -7.94
CA SER A 71 7.80 -15.77 -6.70
C SER A 71 6.82 -16.86 -6.23
N TRP A 72 6.61 -17.88 -7.08
CA TRP A 72 5.62 -18.93 -6.84
C TRP A 72 6.15 -20.12 -6.04
N GLY A 73 5.39 -20.53 -5.02
CA GLY A 73 5.64 -21.77 -4.26
C GLY A 73 4.75 -21.91 -3.02
N PRO A 74 5.11 -22.78 -2.05
CA PRO A 74 4.23 -23.11 -0.93
C PRO A 74 3.81 -21.87 -0.12
N GLY A 75 2.50 -21.63 -0.05
CA GLY A 75 1.91 -20.49 0.66
C GLY A 75 1.85 -19.17 -0.12
N ALA A 76 2.42 -19.12 -1.33
CA ALA A 76 2.24 -17.98 -2.22
C ALA A 76 0.76 -17.90 -2.68
N VAL A 77 0.20 -16.69 -2.66
CA VAL A 77 -1.15 -16.40 -3.16
C VAL A 77 -1.03 -15.17 -4.03
N THR A 78 -1.58 -15.23 -5.25
CA THR A 78 -1.41 -14.17 -6.24
C THR A 78 -2.75 -13.68 -6.76
N VAL A 79 -2.85 -12.37 -6.95
CA VAL A 79 -3.87 -11.75 -7.80
C VAL A 79 -3.20 -11.43 -9.13
N TYR A 80 -3.84 -11.76 -10.25
CA TYR A 80 -3.29 -11.42 -11.56
C TYR A 80 -3.17 -9.91 -11.75
N PRO A 81 -2.15 -9.41 -12.45
CA PRO A 81 -1.84 -7.98 -12.57
C PRO A 81 -3.03 -7.09 -12.93
N ASP A 82 -3.81 -7.47 -13.94
CA ASP A 82 -4.97 -6.69 -14.37
C ASP A 82 -6.06 -6.63 -13.29
N ASN A 83 -6.30 -7.72 -12.57
CA ASN A 83 -7.29 -7.76 -11.49
C ASN A 83 -6.83 -6.91 -10.30
N PHE A 84 -5.54 -6.95 -9.96
CA PHE A 84 -4.98 -6.12 -8.90
C PHE A 84 -5.09 -4.65 -9.26
N ARG A 85 -4.70 -4.26 -10.48
CA ARG A 85 -4.80 -2.88 -10.97
C ARG A 85 -6.25 -2.39 -10.94
N ASN A 86 -7.18 -3.16 -11.49
CA ASN A 86 -8.59 -2.78 -11.55
C ASN A 86 -9.20 -2.66 -10.14
N TYR A 87 -8.85 -3.57 -9.22
CA TYR A 87 -9.30 -3.49 -7.83
C TYR A 87 -8.76 -2.25 -7.12
N LEU A 88 -7.47 -1.96 -7.27
CA LEU A 88 -6.86 -0.76 -6.70
C LEU A 88 -7.49 0.51 -7.26
N GLU A 89 -7.74 0.55 -8.56
CA GLU A 89 -8.42 1.65 -9.24
C GLU A 89 -9.84 1.85 -8.68
N ASP A 90 -10.65 0.80 -8.60
CA ASP A 90 -12.01 0.87 -8.03
C ASP A 90 -12.01 1.41 -6.59
N VAL A 91 -11.06 0.98 -5.76
CA VAL A 91 -10.87 1.50 -4.40
C VAL A 91 -10.55 2.99 -4.43
N CYS A 92 -9.58 3.42 -5.24
CA CYS A 92 -9.18 4.82 -5.30
C CYS A 92 -10.30 5.71 -5.85
N LEU A 93 -10.98 5.29 -6.92
CA LEU A 93 -12.09 6.04 -7.51
C LEU A 93 -13.27 6.17 -6.55
N SER A 94 -13.53 5.16 -5.73
CA SER A 94 -14.54 5.24 -4.68
C SER A 94 -14.19 6.30 -3.65
N LEU A 95 -12.92 6.39 -3.24
CA LEU A 95 -12.43 7.43 -2.32
C LEU A 95 -12.43 8.83 -2.95
N VAL A 96 -12.10 8.95 -4.25
CA VAL A 96 -12.21 10.21 -5.00
C VAL A 96 -13.64 10.75 -4.98
N LYS A 97 -14.66 9.90 -5.10
CA LYS A 97 -16.07 10.31 -4.99
C LYS A 97 -16.43 10.89 -3.62
N HIS A 98 -15.69 10.52 -2.57
CA HIS A 98 -15.84 11.07 -1.22
C HIS A 98 -15.00 12.32 -0.96
N GLY A 99 -14.27 12.83 -1.95
CA GLY A 99 -13.47 14.05 -1.83
C GLY A 99 -12.00 13.83 -1.52
N ILE A 100 -11.51 12.59 -1.42
CA ILE A 100 -10.08 12.31 -1.28
C ILE A 100 -9.34 12.70 -2.57
N ARG A 101 -8.24 13.43 -2.43
CA ARG A 101 -7.40 13.93 -3.53
C ARG A 101 -5.91 13.64 -3.35
N ARG A 102 -5.47 13.18 -2.19
CA ARG A 102 -4.06 12.87 -1.92
C ARG A 102 -3.93 11.41 -1.50
N PHE A 103 -3.15 10.64 -2.25
CA PHE A 103 -2.94 9.22 -2.03
C PHE A 103 -1.49 8.94 -1.68
N CYS A 104 -1.25 8.14 -0.64
CA CYS A 104 0.07 7.60 -0.31
C CYS A 104 0.00 6.08 -0.33
N PHE A 105 0.65 5.46 -1.31
CA PHE A 105 0.71 4.01 -1.42
C PHE A 105 1.94 3.50 -0.65
N ILE A 106 1.74 2.61 0.32
CA ILE A 106 2.83 1.93 1.02
C ILE A 106 2.95 0.54 0.43
N ASN A 107 4.08 0.26 -0.21
CA ASN A 107 4.27 -0.98 -0.96
C ASN A 107 5.66 -1.59 -0.68
N PRO A 108 5.75 -2.74 0.01
CA PRO A 108 6.98 -3.48 0.17
C PRO A 108 7.26 -4.42 -1.00
N HIS A 109 6.29 -4.66 -1.89
CA HIS A 109 6.36 -5.73 -2.88
C HIS A 109 6.74 -5.25 -4.30
N VAL A 110 7.76 -5.85 -4.91
CA VAL A 110 8.24 -5.47 -6.25
C VAL A 110 7.17 -5.66 -7.34
N GLY A 111 6.38 -6.75 -7.28
CA GLY A 111 5.39 -7.07 -8.32
C GLY A 111 4.29 -5.99 -8.46
N ASN A 112 3.94 -5.34 -7.35
CA ASN A 112 2.89 -4.33 -7.32
C ASN A 112 3.34 -2.95 -7.84
N VAL A 113 4.65 -2.67 -7.87
CA VAL A 113 5.20 -1.34 -8.21
C VAL A 113 4.65 -0.78 -9.54
N PRO A 114 4.77 -1.48 -10.68
CA PRO A 114 4.28 -0.93 -11.95
C PRO A 114 2.76 -0.74 -11.96
N LEU A 115 2.02 -1.59 -11.26
CA LEU A 115 0.56 -1.56 -11.21
C LEU A 115 0.06 -0.35 -10.40
N ILE A 116 0.65 -0.11 -9.23
CA ILE A 116 0.39 1.07 -8.42
C ILE A 116 0.78 2.34 -9.19
N GLY A 117 1.91 2.33 -9.89
CA GLY A 117 2.35 3.45 -10.73
C GLY A 117 1.36 3.79 -11.84
N GLN A 118 0.76 2.79 -12.50
CA GLN A 118 -0.27 3.01 -13.52
C GLN A 118 -1.51 3.69 -12.92
N VAL A 119 -2.01 3.20 -11.77
CA VAL A 119 -3.17 3.81 -11.09
C VAL A 119 -2.85 5.22 -10.61
N ALA A 120 -1.67 5.45 -10.03
CA ALA A 120 -1.21 6.77 -9.60
C ALA A 120 -1.19 7.80 -10.74
N CYS A 121 -0.70 7.41 -11.92
CA CYS A 121 -0.73 8.25 -13.12
C CYS A 121 -2.17 8.54 -13.59
N ALA A 122 -3.04 7.53 -13.63
CA ALA A 122 -4.44 7.69 -14.03
C ALA A 122 -5.20 8.64 -13.08
N LEU A 123 -5.02 8.47 -11.76
CA LEU A 123 -5.59 9.35 -10.73
C LEU A 123 -5.19 10.82 -10.93
N LYS A 124 -3.92 11.06 -11.28
CA LYS A 124 -3.44 12.41 -11.58
C LYS A 124 -4.04 12.97 -12.87
N ALA A 125 -4.00 12.19 -13.94
CA ALA A 125 -4.43 12.63 -15.27
C ALA A 125 -5.94 12.87 -15.37
N GLU A 126 -6.74 11.99 -14.78
CA GLU A 126 -8.20 11.97 -14.95
C GLU A 126 -8.94 12.67 -13.82
N HIS A 127 -8.36 12.71 -12.61
CA HIS A 127 -9.01 13.24 -11.42
C HIS A 127 -8.24 14.34 -10.70
N GLY A 128 -7.07 14.73 -11.20
CA GLY A 128 -6.23 15.76 -10.59
C GLY A 128 -5.75 15.39 -9.17
N ALA A 129 -5.83 14.12 -8.79
CA ALA A 129 -5.41 13.66 -7.48
C ALA A 129 -3.87 13.52 -7.44
N GLU A 130 -3.26 13.98 -6.36
CA GLU A 130 -1.83 13.79 -6.11
C GLU A 130 -1.60 12.41 -5.50
N SER A 131 -0.47 11.79 -5.86
CA SER A 131 -0.08 10.51 -5.30
C SER A 131 1.41 10.44 -5.01
N CYS A 132 1.78 9.69 -3.98
CA CYS A 132 3.14 9.24 -3.76
C CYS A 132 3.16 7.71 -3.58
N VAL A 133 4.19 7.07 -4.14
CA VAL A 133 4.43 5.64 -3.99
C VAL A 133 5.67 5.48 -3.13
N PHE A 134 5.50 4.88 -1.95
CA PHE A 134 6.56 4.67 -0.99
C PHE A 134 6.93 3.19 -0.93
N ASP A 135 7.93 2.84 -1.73
CA ASP A 135 8.59 1.53 -1.70
C ASP A 135 9.72 1.55 -0.65
N TRP A 136 9.41 1.22 0.61
CA TRP A 136 10.32 1.44 1.75
C TRP A 136 11.73 0.84 1.53
N TRP A 137 11.80 -0.33 0.90
CA TRP A 137 13.05 -1.05 0.59
C TRP A 137 13.99 -0.26 -0.32
N ARG A 138 13.50 0.74 -1.07
CA ARG A 138 14.33 1.64 -1.88
C ARG A 138 15.07 2.70 -1.06
N PHE A 139 14.55 3.04 0.11
CA PHE A 139 15.09 4.12 0.95
C PHE A 139 15.98 3.60 2.08
N ILE A 140 15.81 2.33 2.46
CA ILE A 140 16.56 1.72 3.56
C ILE A 140 17.90 1.11 3.14
N GLN A 141 18.21 1.00 1.84
CA GLN A 141 19.50 0.43 1.38
C GLN A 141 20.73 1.04 2.08
N PRO A 142 20.85 2.38 2.24
CA PRO A 142 21.98 2.96 2.94
C PRO A 142 22.05 2.64 4.44
N LEU A 143 20.93 2.23 5.04
CA LEU A 143 20.80 1.88 6.46
C LEU A 143 21.03 0.39 6.73
N CYS A 144 21.17 -0.42 5.68
CA CYS A 144 21.29 -1.88 5.79
C CYS A 144 22.63 -2.41 5.25
N ALA A 145 23.57 -1.54 4.89
CA ALA A 145 24.85 -1.94 4.32
C ALA A 145 25.63 -2.88 5.27
N ASP A 146 25.66 -2.54 6.56
CA ASP A 146 26.31 -3.31 7.63
C ASP A 146 25.58 -4.62 7.99
N ILE A 147 24.29 -4.74 7.66
CA ILE A 147 23.49 -5.94 7.94
C ILE A 147 23.79 -7.07 6.94
N LEU A 148 24.08 -6.72 5.69
CA LEU A 148 24.31 -7.69 4.60
C LEU A 148 25.76 -8.15 4.49
N ASP A 149 26.69 -7.44 5.13
CA ASP A 149 28.13 -7.76 5.09
C ASP A 149 28.52 -8.97 5.96
N GLY A 150 27.58 -9.53 6.74
CA GLY A 150 27.76 -10.85 7.38
C GLY A 150 28.93 -10.96 8.35
N GLU A 151 29.31 -9.87 9.04
CA GLU A 151 30.30 -9.90 10.14
C GLU A 151 29.65 -10.09 11.54
N GLY A 152 28.49 -10.76 11.58
CA GLY A 152 27.76 -11.12 12.82
C GLY A 152 27.81 -12.60 13.13
#